data_AF-A0A5P1FQ57-F1
#
_entry.id   AF-A0A5P1FQ57-F1
#
_cell.length_a   1.000
_cell.length_b   1.000
_cell.length_c   1.000
_cell.angle_alpha   90.00
_cell.angle_beta   90.00
_cell.angle_gamma   90.00
#
_symmetry.space_group_name_H-M   'P 1'
#
loop_
_entity.id
_entity.type
_entity.pdbx_description
1 polymer ?
#
loop_
_entity_poly.entity_id
_entity_poly.type
_entity_poly.pdbx_seq_one_letter_code
_entity_poly.pdbx_strand_id
1 'polypeptide(L)'
;MKAQQKWDPRANIGLRDQIGLELFNGQEFDKWVSKATAPAIESSLKFYEEVLGLGFKVFLLTGRAEAQRSTTTDNLHAVGFRNWEKLILRGLDDHEKTATAYKSEKRSEIVGDGYRIVGNWGDQWSDLLGYPMSNRSFKLPNPMYFIA
;
A
#
# COMPACT_ATOMS: atom_id res chain seq x y z
N MET A 1 -26.60 -27.01 -18.03
CA MET A 1 -25.84 -26.52 -19.20
C MET A 1 -24.56 -25.88 -18.71
N LYS A 2 -23.41 -26.53 -18.89
CA LYS A 2 -22.09 -25.97 -18.58
C LYS A 2 -21.56 -25.29 -19.83
N ALA A 3 -21.42 -23.97 -19.82
CA ALA A 3 -20.67 -23.25 -20.83
C ALA A 3 -19.21 -23.16 -20.34
N GLN A 4 -18.38 -24.09 -20.81
CA GLN A 4 -16.92 -23.95 -20.75
C GLN A 4 -16.53 -23.00 -21.87
N GLN A 5 -16.21 -21.75 -21.49
CA GLN A 5 -15.53 -20.83 -22.39
C GLN A 5 -14.09 -21.32 -22.56
N LYS A 6 -13.78 -21.82 -23.76
CA LYS A 6 -12.44 -22.25 -24.14
C LYS A 6 -11.49 -21.06 -24.05
N TRP A 7 -10.48 -21.20 -23.20
CA TRP A 7 -9.35 -20.29 -23.11
C TRP A 7 -8.51 -20.41 -24.39
N ASP A 8 -8.37 -19.31 -25.14
CA ASP A 8 -7.50 -19.21 -26.31
C ASP A 8 -6.16 -18.57 -25.88
N PRO A 9 -5.03 -19.32 -25.89
CA PRO A 9 -3.72 -18.78 -25.53
C PRO A 9 -3.17 -17.76 -26.52
N ARG A 10 -3.80 -17.54 -27.69
CA ARG A 10 -3.30 -16.65 -28.75
C ARG A 10 -4.07 -15.33 -28.87
N ALA A 11 -5.13 -15.15 -28.10
CA ALA A 11 -5.92 -13.91 -28.10
C ALA A 11 -5.30 -12.76 -27.27
N ASN A 12 -4.15 -12.99 -26.63
CA ASN A 12 -3.51 -12.01 -25.74
C ASN A 12 -2.40 -11.22 -26.47
N ILE A 13 -2.81 -10.39 -27.45
CA ILE A 13 -1.95 -9.32 -27.95
C ILE A 13 -1.97 -8.21 -26.89
N GLY A 14 -1.05 -8.28 -25.92
CA GLY A 14 -1.04 -7.31 -24.82
C GLY A 14 -0.06 -7.56 -23.68
N LEU A 15 1.11 -8.15 -23.95
CA LEU A 15 2.26 -8.19 -23.02
C LEU A 15 2.89 -6.78 -22.79
N ARG A 16 2.08 -5.71 -22.73
CA ARG A 16 2.51 -4.32 -23.01
C ARG A 16 2.19 -3.29 -21.93
N ASP A 17 1.94 -3.67 -20.69
CA ASP A 17 2.23 -2.74 -19.59
C ASP A 17 3.71 -2.90 -19.28
N GLN A 18 4.54 -2.03 -19.85
CA GLN A 18 5.99 -2.15 -19.80
C GLN A 18 6.46 -2.10 -18.33
N ILE A 19 6.94 -3.23 -17.82
CA ILE A 19 7.36 -3.45 -16.42
C ILE A 19 8.39 -2.39 -15.99
N GLY A 20 7.94 -1.28 -15.40
CA GLY A 20 8.79 -0.19 -14.90
C GLY A 20 9.61 0.56 -15.95
N LEU A 21 9.32 0.41 -17.26
CA LEU A 21 10.10 1.04 -18.34
C LEU A 21 9.58 2.42 -18.77
N GLU A 22 8.33 2.74 -18.45
CA GLU A 22 7.73 4.03 -18.78
C GLU A 22 7.97 5.05 -17.65
N LEU A 23 8.16 6.32 -18.02
CA LEU A 23 8.27 7.40 -17.06
C LEU A 23 6.98 7.54 -16.26
N PHE A 24 7.11 7.70 -14.94
CA PHE A 24 5.98 7.88 -14.05
C PHE A 24 5.18 9.14 -14.41
N ASN A 25 3.87 8.99 -14.61
CA ASN A 25 2.94 10.09 -14.80
C ASN A 25 1.95 10.14 -13.63
N GLY A 26 2.11 11.15 -12.76
CA GLY A 26 1.28 11.32 -11.57
C GLY A 26 -0.21 11.52 -11.89
N GLN A 27 -0.55 12.25 -12.95
CA GLN A 27 -1.96 12.50 -13.30
C GLN A 27 -2.67 11.23 -13.78
N GLU A 28 -2.01 10.41 -14.59
CA GLU A 28 -2.57 9.12 -15.02
C GLU A 28 -2.64 8.13 -13.86
N PHE A 29 -1.66 8.15 -12.96
CA PHE A 29 -1.72 7.38 -11.72
C PHE A 29 -2.90 7.80 -10.85
N ASP A 30 -3.15 9.09 -10.67
CA ASP A 30 -4.29 9.60 -9.89
C ASP A 30 -5.63 9.24 -10.52
N LYS A 31 -5.73 9.28 -11.86
CA LYS A 31 -6.90 8.77 -12.59
C LYS A 31 -7.11 7.28 -12.36
N TRP A 32 -6.04 6.49 -12.33
CA TRP A 32 -6.12 5.06 -12.03
C TRP A 32 -6.54 4.80 -10.58
N VAL A 33 -5.96 5.52 -9.62
CA VAL A 33 -6.36 5.46 -8.20
C VAL A 33 -7.85 5.72 -8.05
N SER A 34 -8.36 6.75 -8.73
CA SER A 34 -9.77 7.17 -8.71
C SER A 34 -10.75 6.08 -9.15
N LYS A 35 -10.29 5.06 -9.88
CA LYS A 35 -11.13 3.92 -10.28
C LYS A 35 -11.46 2.97 -9.13
N ALA A 36 -10.67 2.96 -8.05
CA ALA A 36 -10.84 2.04 -6.91
C ALA A 36 -10.95 0.55 -7.32
N THR A 37 -10.14 0.12 -8.29
CA THR A 37 -10.11 -1.27 -8.80
C THR A 37 -8.75 -1.95 -8.64
N ALA A 38 -7.90 -1.46 -7.73
CA ALA A 38 -6.60 -2.07 -7.47
C ALA A 38 -6.79 -3.43 -6.76
N PRO A 39 -6.24 -4.53 -7.31
CA PRO A 39 -6.38 -5.85 -6.71
C PRO A 39 -5.58 -5.95 -5.40
N ALA A 40 -6.02 -6.82 -4.49
CA ALA A 40 -5.20 -7.20 -3.34
C ALA A 40 -4.00 -8.03 -3.80
N ILE A 41 -2.88 -7.86 -3.12
CA ILE A 41 -1.83 -8.88 -3.09
C ILE A 41 -2.32 -9.95 -2.12
N GLU A 42 -2.66 -11.15 -2.61
CA GLU A 42 -3.35 -12.18 -1.81
C GLU A 42 -2.56 -12.60 -0.56
N SER A 43 -1.25 -12.82 -0.71
CA SER A 43 -0.37 -13.13 0.42
C SER A 43 -0.36 -12.02 1.47
N SER A 44 -0.53 -10.77 1.01
CA SER A 44 -0.59 -9.62 1.88
C SER A 44 -1.88 -9.55 2.68
N LEU A 45 -3.02 -9.80 2.02
CA LEU A 45 -4.32 -9.85 2.70
C LEU A 45 -4.34 -10.96 3.76
N LYS A 46 -3.83 -12.15 3.43
CA LYS A 46 -3.76 -13.27 4.38
C LYS A 46 -2.92 -12.92 5.61
N PHE A 47 -1.74 -12.33 5.41
CA PHE A 47 -0.89 -11.90 6.54
C PHE A 47 -1.58 -10.84 7.40
N TYR A 48 -2.27 -9.87 6.76
CA TYR A 48 -3.04 -8.84 7.47
C TYR A 48 -4.14 -9.45 8.36
N GLU A 49 -4.91 -10.41 7.83
CA GLU A 49 -5.94 -11.13 8.59
C GLU A 49 -5.37 -11.94 9.75
N GLU A 50 -4.24 -12.63 9.54
CA GLU A 50 -3.55 -13.38 10.59
C GLU A 50 -3.08 -12.46 11.73
N VAL A 51 -2.48 -11.31 11.39
CA VAL A 51 -2.00 -10.32 12.38
C VAL A 51 -3.17 -9.72 13.17
N LEU A 52 -4.29 -9.40 12.51
CA LEU A 52 -5.50 -8.97 13.20
C LEU A 52 -6.05 -10.07 14.12
N GLY A 53 -6.08 -11.33 13.66
CA GLY A 53 -6.53 -12.49 14.44
C GLY A 53 -5.71 -12.75 15.70
N LEU A 54 -4.43 -12.34 15.70
CA LEU A 54 -3.54 -12.37 16.87
C LEU A 54 -3.75 -11.20 17.84
N GLY A 55 -4.67 -10.28 17.54
CA GLY A 55 -5.00 -9.13 18.39
C GLY A 55 -4.09 -7.91 18.20
N PHE A 56 -3.26 -7.89 17.16
CA PHE A 56 -2.46 -6.69 16.85
C PHE A 56 -3.33 -5.58 16.27
N LYS A 57 -2.98 -4.35 16.61
CA LYS A 57 -3.52 -3.15 15.98
C LYS A 57 -2.74 -2.87 14.70
N VAL A 58 -3.44 -2.78 13.57
CA VAL A 58 -2.80 -2.51 12.27
C VAL A 58 -3.02 -1.06 11.86
N PHE A 59 -1.93 -0.37 11.57
CA PHE A 59 -1.91 0.97 11.01
C PHE A 59 -1.54 0.89 9.53
N LEU A 60 -2.32 1.54 8.67
CA LEU A 60 -2.02 1.65 7.24
C LEU A 60 -1.40 3.03 6.99
N LEU A 61 -0.10 3.07 6.69
CA LEU A 61 0.67 4.29 6.46
C LEU A 61 1.11 4.38 5.00
N THR A 62 0.51 5.29 4.24
CA THR A 62 0.67 5.37 2.78
C THR A 62 1.18 6.73 2.30
N GLY A 63 1.83 6.75 1.14
CA GLY A 63 2.24 7.98 0.46
C GLY A 63 1.12 8.64 -0.36
N ARG A 64 -0.08 8.05 -0.43
CA ARG A 64 -1.24 8.67 -1.08
C ARG A 64 -1.61 9.98 -0.39
N ALA A 65 -2.20 10.91 -1.14
CA ALA A 65 -2.67 12.18 -0.60
C ALA A 65 -3.98 12.00 0.18
N GLU A 66 -4.21 12.83 1.19
CA GLU A 66 -5.42 12.82 2.00
C GLU A 66 -6.71 13.00 1.17
N ALA A 67 -6.63 13.77 0.07
CA ALA A 67 -7.72 13.92 -0.89
C ALA A 67 -8.19 12.58 -1.50
N GLN A 68 -7.35 11.53 -1.49
CA GLN A 68 -7.65 10.20 -2.02
C GLN A 68 -8.20 9.24 -0.95
N ARG A 69 -8.52 9.72 0.26
CA ARG A 69 -8.95 8.87 1.38
C ARG A 69 -10.19 8.03 1.07
N SER A 70 -11.24 8.64 0.51
CA SER A 70 -12.49 7.92 0.22
C SER A 70 -12.25 6.76 -0.74
N THR A 71 -11.67 7.06 -1.90
CA THR A 71 -11.34 6.07 -2.93
C THR A 71 -10.41 4.97 -2.41
N THR A 72 -9.43 5.32 -1.57
CA THR A 72 -8.52 4.34 -0.97
C THR A 72 -9.26 3.41 -0.01
N THR A 73 -10.13 3.96 0.83
CA THR A 73 -10.98 3.21 1.76
C THR A 73 -11.92 2.26 1.01
N ASP A 74 -12.57 2.75 -0.04
CA ASP A 74 -13.50 1.98 -0.87
C ASP A 74 -12.79 0.78 -1.52
N ASN A 75 -11.62 1.02 -2.10
CA ASN A 75 -10.81 -0.05 -2.68
C ASN A 75 -10.37 -1.09 -1.64
N LEU A 76 -9.85 -0.64 -0.48
CA LEU A 76 -9.43 -1.53 0.61
C LEU A 76 -10.58 -2.43 1.07
N HIS A 77 -11.77 -1.87 1.28
CA HIS A 77 -12.96 -2.62 1.65
C HIS A 77 -13.40 -3.60 0.57
N ALA A 78 -13.34 -3.20 -0.70
CA ALA A 78 -13.72 -4.03 -1.84
C ALA A 78 -12.83 -5.28 -1.95
N VAL A 79 -11.55 -5.16 -1.57
CA VAL A 79 -10.57 -6.26 -1.65
C VAL A 79 -10.28 -6.94 -0.30
N GLY A 80 -11.12 -6.71 0.72
CA GLY A 80 -11.12 -7.49 1.96
C GLY A 80 -10.34 -6.89 3.14
N PHE A 81 -9.57 -5.82 2.95
CA PHE A 81 -8.93 -5.13 4.08
C PHE A 81 -9.98 -4.36 4.88
N ARG A 82 -10.10 -4.67 6.18
CA ARG A 82 -11.08 -4.08 7.11
C ARG A 82 -10.50 -4.04 8.52
N ASN A 83 -11.08 -3.21 9.39
CA ASN A 83 -10.76 -3.16 10.83
C ASN A 83 -9.31 -2.73 11.14
N TRP A 84 -8.71 -1.89 10.30
CA TRP A 84 -7.48 -1.19 10.68
C TRP A 84 -7.75 -0.21 11.81
N GLU A 85 -6.73 0.06 12.63
CA GLU A 85 -6.78 1.03 13.72
C GLU A 85 -6.79 2.47 13.17
N LYS A 86 -5.90 2.77 12.23
CA LYS A 86 -5.83 4.08 11.56
C LYS A 86 -5.31 3.94 10.13
N LEU A 87 -5.92 4.69 9.21
CA LEU A 87 -5.41 4.91 7.86
C LEU A 87 -4.80 6.32 7.80
N ILE A 88 -3.49 6.39 7.60
CA ILE A 88 -2.68 7.61 7.60
C ILE A 88 -2.22 7.89 6.17
N LEU A 89 -2.68 9.01 5.60
CA LEU A 89 -2.28 9.50 4.29
C LEU A 89 -1.51 10.83 4.44
N ARG A 90 -0.89 11.32 3.37
CA ARG A 90 -0.15 12.58 3.36
C ARG A 90 -1.11 13.77 3.38
N GLY A 91 -0.92 14.65 4.36
CA GLY A 91 -1.57 15.95 4.39
C GLY A 91 -0.90 16.97 3.48
N LEU A 92 -1.46 18.17 3.41
CA LEU A 92 -0.91 19.28 2.62
C LEU A 92 0.51 19.66 3.09
N ASP A 93 0.73 19.67 4.40
CA ASP A 93 2.03 20.02 5.00
C ASP A 93 3.11 18.92 4.84
N ASP A 94 2.74 17.77 4.29
CA ASP A 94 3.66 16.66 4.06
C ASP A 94 4.23 16.64 2.63
N HIS A 95 3.75 17.49 1.71
CA HIS A 95 4.10 17.41 0.28
C HIS A 95 5.60 17.55 -0.01
N GLU A 96 6.31 18.38 0.75
CA GLU A 96 7.75 18.61 0.57
C GLU A 96 8.62 17.58 1.29
N LYS A 97 8.03 16.74 2.15
CA LYS A 97 8.77 15.76 2.94
C LYS A 97 9.09 14.52 2.11
N THR A 98 10.34 14.07 2.20
CA THR A 98 10.74 12.74 1.69
C THR A 98 9.85 11.64 2.28
N ALA A 99 9.72 10.51 1.58
CA ALA A 99 8.92 9.39 2.06
C ALA A 99 9.42 8.89 3.43
N THR A 100 10.74 8.79 3.58
CA THR A 100 11.37 8.36 4.83
C THR A 100 11.08 9.34 5.98
N ALA A 101 11.18 10.66 5.75
CA ALA A 101 10.92 11.66 6.80
C ALA A 101 9.46 11.67 7.23
N TYR A 102 8.54 11.75 6.26
CA TYR A 102 7.09 11.71 6.52
C TYR A 102 6.69 10.45 7.29
N LYS A 103 7.13 9.27 6.83
CA LYS A 103 6.77 8.02 7.51
C LYS A 103 7.41 7.90 8.89
N SER A 104 8.58 8.51 9.09
CA SER A 104 9.21 8.54 10.41
C SER A 104 8.42 9.37 11.41
N GLU A 105 7.98 10.56 11.00
CA GLU A 105 7.13 11.40 11.83
C GLU A 105 5.82 10.69 12.19
N LYS A 106 5.16 10.07 11.21
CA LYS A 106 3.90 9.33 11.47
C LYS A 106 4.08 8.10 12.36
N ARG A 107 5.21 7.39 12.26
CA ARG A 107 5.55 6.34 13.23
C ARG A 107 5.85 6.90 14.62
N SER A 108 6.44 8.10 14.70
CA SER A 108 6.70 8.77 15.98
C SER A 108 5.40 9.18 16.65
N GLU A 109 4.42 9.69 15.89
CA GLU A 109 3.06 9.97 16.38
C GLU A 109 2.39 8.70 16.91
N ILE A 110 2.48 7.57 16.20
CA ILE A 110 1.95 6.27 16.66
C ILE A 110 2.57 5.87 18.01
N VAL A 111 3.89 6.03 18.17
CA VAL A 111 4.55 5.72 19.45
C VAL A 111 4.16 6.73 20.54
N GLY A 112 4.00 8.01 20.19
CA GLY A 112 3.49 9.05 21.09
C GLY A 112 2.07 8.77 21.60
N ASP A 113 1.23 8.13 20.78
CA ASP A 113 -0.10 7.65 21.15
C ASP A 113 -0.06 6.42 22.11
N GLY A 114 1.14 5.96 22.50
CA GLY A 114 1.33 4.87 23.47
C GLY A 114 1.48 3.47 22.83
N TYR A 115 1.53 3.38 21.50
CA TYR A 115 1.73 2.11 20.81
C TYR A 115 3.20 1.70 20.75
N ARG A 116 3.44 0.40 20.65
CA ARG A 116 4.76 -0.17 20.34
C ARG A 116 4.73 -0.84 18.98
N ILE A 117 5.58 -0.38 18.06
CA ILE A 117 5.66 -0.92 16.70
C ILE A 117 6.48 -2.20 16.69
N VAL A 118 5.80 -3.35 16.70
CA VAL A 118 6.46 -4.68 16.69
C VAL A 118 6.90 -5.12 15.30
N GLY A 119 6.18 -4.69 14.26
CA GLY A 119 6.39 -5.10 12.89
C GLY A 119 6.16 -3.93 11.94
N ASN A 120 6.99 -3.81 10.91
CA ASN A 120 6.80 -2.88 9.80
C ASN A 120 6.98 -3.62 8.48
N TRP A 121 6.12 -3.34 7.52
CA TRP A 121 6.01 -4.11 6.29
C TRP A 121 5.68 -3.20 5.13
N GLY A 122 6.52 -3.25 4.10
CA GLY A 122 6.47 -2.32 2.99
C GLY A 122 7.35 -2.77 1.84
N ASP A 123 7.10 -2.22 0.66
CA ASP A 123 7.79 -2.55 -0.58
C ASP A 123 8.93 -1.58 -0.91
N GLN A 124 9.09 -0.50 -0.14
CA GLN A 124 10.20 0.45 -0.29
C GLN A 124 11.07 0.48 0.97
N TRP A 125 12.36 0.78 0.79
CA TRP A 125 13.23 1.00 1.96
C TRP A 125 12.81 2.23 2.76
N SER A 126 12.24 3.24 2.11
CA SER A 126 11.65 4.42 2.74
C SER A 126 10.43 4.11 3.64
N ASP A 127 9.80 2.95 3.48
CA ASP A 127 8.76 2.46 4.39
C ASP A 127 9.35 1.97 5.70
N LEU A 128 10.54 1.36 5.63
CA LEU A 128 11.12 0.53 6.67
C LEU A 128 12.19 1.24 7.48
N LEU A 129 12.87 2.21 6.88
CA LEU A 129 13.96 2.98 7.48
C LEU A 129 13.47 4.29 8.11
N GLY A 130 14.36 4.93 8.88
CA GLY A 130 14.09 6.15 9.62
C GLY A 130 13.83 5.86 11.10
N TYR A 131 12.91 6.59 11.73
CA TYR A 131 12.63 6.47 13.17
C TYR A 131 11.14 6.63 13.50
N PRO A 132 10.65 6.14 14.66
CA PRO A 132 11.19 4.97 15.31
C PRO A 132 11.15 3.76 14.37
N MET A 133 12.12 2.87 14.52
CA MET A 133 12.14 1.59 13.83
C MET A 133 11.22 0.60 14.55
N SER A 134 10.60 -0.30 13.80
CA SER A 134 9.92 -1.46 14.38
C SER A 134 10.92 -2.50 14.88
N ASN A 135 10.51 -3.36 15.82
CA ASN A 135 11.33 -4.50 16.25
C ASN A 135 11.74 -5.41 15.07
N ARG A 136 10.87 -5.57 14.07
CA ARG A 136 11.19 -6.32 12.85
C ARG A 136 10.57 -5.70 11.61
N SER A 137 11.39 -5.49 10.59
CA SER A 137 10.97 -4.97 9.28
C SER A 137 10.96 -6.08 8.23
N PHE A 138 9.97 -6.05 7.33
CA PHE A 138 9.79 -7.01 6.25
C PHE A 138 9.70 -6.27 4.91
N LYS A 139 10.67 -6.51 4.03
CA LYS A 139 10.75 -5.88 2.71
C LYS A 139 10.06 -6.75 1.66
N LEU A 140 9.02 -6.21 1.03
CA LEU A 140 8.39 -6.83 -0.14
C LEU A 140 9.19 -6.54 -1.42
N PRO A 141 9.19 -7.47 -2.40
CA PRO A 141 9.74 -7.20 -3.71
C PRO A 141 8.83 -6.23 -4.47
N ASN A 142 9.42 -5.17 -5.03
CA ASN A 142 8.76 -4.32 -6.02
C ASN A 142 9.79 -3.89 -7.06
N PRO A 143 9.80 -4.54 -8.25
CA PRO A 143 10.73 -4.19 -9.33
C PRO A 143 10.25 -3.02 -10.19
N MET A 144 9.04 -2.47 -9.95
CA MET A 144 8.40 -1.50 -10.84
C MET A 144 8.93 -0.07 -10.66
N TYR A 145 9.25 0.33 -9.43
CA TYR A 145 9.70 1.69 -9.13
C TYR A 145 10.45 1.76 -7.79
N PHE A 146 11.14 2.88 -7.60
CA PHE A 146 11.89 3.20 -6.39
C PHE A 146 11.47 4.56 -5.83
N ILE A 147 11.30 4.65 -4.52
CA ILE A 147 11.05 5.90 -3.80
C ILE A 147 12.19 6.13 -2.81
N ALA A 148 12.97 7.18 -3.06
CA ALA A 148 14.06 7.65 -2.20
C ALA A 148 13.56 8.26 -0.87
#